data_AF-A0A285SAK6-F1
#
_entry.id   AF-A0A285SAK6-F1
#
_cell.length_a   1.000
_cell.length_b   1.000
_cell.length_c   1.000
_cell.angle_alpha   90.00
_cell.angle_beta   90.00
_cell.angle_gamma   90.00
#
_symmetry.space_group_name_H-M   'P 1'
#
loop_
_entity.id
_entity.type
_entity.pdbx_description
1 polymer ?
#
loop_
_entity_poly.entity_id
_entity_poly.type
_entity_poly.pdbx_seq_one_letter_code
_entity_poly.pdbx_strand_id
1 'polypeptide(L)'
;MTQRIVVLGGGFGGMYAARALRRTLGRKAEIEVINAENYFVFQPLLPEVGAGSITPAHAVTPLRFILKGISVRKAVVDSVDFDRKVVIVFQGIQRRPTEVPYDHLVIALGQGTDFSRMPGLEEHALKMKTLEDARRLRAHVIEQLEHAQVTALPDTKRGALTFTVVGGGFSGVETVGEMKEMIDRSLPFYPKIKPSEVRVLLIEFAPRILGEMPDELADYASEHLQKHDIELMLKTGVKSCTHRQLVTTDGEVINTRTVVATIGNAPLPVVTRMGLPMDKGRIVVERSLQVQGRPDVWALGDCALIPLKEGASARNDFAPPTAQFAVREAKRLAKNVAAAIKGKPTQPFAYESRGALASLGAKRGVADVMGRHFTGFPAWFIWRSYYLALLPGWGTRINVMVNWTLDLLGARSLVQLRSHPKPPMRYIYYRAGDRIYEAGDRSDGFYTVISGAVEMERTDPETGARTTRTIGPGGHFGERMILGATRRHTTVHAAEDTKVLVMNREEFLMLFEGLDPFRDYFRPYMEKHGVKLPGHADRTEG
;
A
#
# COMPACT_ATOMS: atom_id res chain seq x y z
N MET A 1 -31.90 -0.74 -28.65
CA MET A 1 -30.49 -1.17 -28.71
C MET A 1 -30.07 -1.73 -27.36
N THR A 2 -29.25 -2.78 -27.35
CA THR A 2 -28.66 -3.34 -26.13
C THR A 2 -27.72 -2.30 -25.51
N GLN A 3 -27.95 -1.93 -24.25
CA GLN A 3 -27.15 -0.91 -23.56
C GLN A 3 -25.82 -1.48 -23.09
N ARG A 4 -24.71 -0.81 -23.40
CA ARG A 4 -23.34 -1.15 -22.97
C ARG A 4 -22.95 -0.39 -21.72
N ILE A 5 -22.65 -1.11 -20.66
CA ILE A 5 -22.28 -0.55 -19.36
C ILE A 5 -20.87 -1.02 -19.02
N VAL A 6 -19.93 -0.08 -18.96
CA VAL A 6 -18.54 -0.34 -18.59
C VAL A 6 -18.32 0.06 -17.14
N VAL A 7 -17.74 -0.84 -16.35
CA VAL A 7 -17.42 -0.63 -14.95
C VAL A 7 -15.91 -0.66 -14.78
N LEU A 8 -15.32 0.43 -14.29
CA LEU A 8 -13.89 0.57 -14.04
C LEU A 8 -13.59 0.23 -12.59
N GLY A 9 -12.85 -0.86 -12.37
CA GLY A 9 -12.46 -1.35 -11.05
C GLY A 9 -13.23 -2.60 -10.62
N GLY A 10 -12.48 -3.60 -10.14
CA GLY A 10 -12.99 -4.88 -9.66
C GLY A 10 -13.07 -5.00 -8.13
N GLY A 11 -12.97 -3.90 -7.39
CA GLY A 11 -13.06 -3.86 -5.93
C GLY A 11 -14.51 -3.91 -5.40
N PHE A 12 -14.72 -3.52 -4.14
CA PHE A 12 -16.06 -3.53 -3.52
C PHE A 12 -17.10 -2.73 -4.32
N GLY A 13 -16.78 -1.50 -4.73
CA GLY A 13 -17.71 -0.69 -5.53
C GLY A 13 -18.07 -1.36 -6.86
N GLY A 14 -17.06 -1.61 -7.71
CA GLY A 14 -17.30 -2.06 -9.08
C GLY A 14 -17.85 -3.49 -9.18
N MET A 15 -17.33 -4.44 -8.39
CA MET A 15 -17.82 -5.83 -8.42
C MET A 15 -19.27 -5.92 -7.97
N TYR A 16 -19.64 -5.25 -6.87
CA TYR A 16 -21.03 -5.24 -6.41
C TYR A 16 -21.95 -4.42 -7.33
N ALA A 17 -21.45 -3.32 -7.93
CA ALA A 17 -22.20 -2.54 -8.91
C ALA A 17 -22.54 -3.38 -10.14
N ALA A 18 -21.56 -4.09 -10.71
CA ALA A 18 -21.76 -4.98 -11.85
C ALA A 18 -22.79 -6.09 -11.54
N ARG A 19 -22.70 -6.72 -10.37
CA ARG A 19 -23.71 -7.72 -9.93
C ARG A 19 -25.08 -7.11 -9.73
N ALA A 20 -25.17 -5.91 -9.18
CA ALA A 20 -26.44 -5.21 -8.99
C ALA A 20 -27.06 -4.84 -10.35
N LEU A 21 -26.28 -4.29 -11.26
CA LEU A 21 -26.68 -3.98 -12.64
C LEU A 21 -27.22 -5.22 -13.36
N ARG A 22 -26.51 -6.36 -13.31
CA ARG A 22 -26.97 -7.60 -13.93
C ARG A 22 -28.30 -8.09 -13.34
N ARG A 23 -28.50 -7.97 -12.02
CA ARG A 23 -29.79 -8.32 -11.39
C ARG A 23 -30.91 -7.38 -11.80
N THR A 24 -30.64 -6.09 -11.93
CA THR A 24 -31.65 -5.06 -12.23
C THR A 24 -32.03 -5.00 -13.71
N LEU A 25 -31.06 -5.18 -14.62
CA LEU A 25 -31.26 -5.04 -16.07
C LEU A 25 -31.44 -6.38 -16.80
N GLY A 26 -31.20 -7.50 -16.12
CA GLY A 26 -31.24 -8.83 -16.72
C GLY A 26 -30.19 -8.97 -17.83
N ARG A 27 -30.48 -9.78 -18.85
CA ARG A 27 -29.59 -10.00 -20.01
C ARG A 27 -29.70 -8.94 -21.12
N LYS A 28 -30.57 -7.93 -20.95
CA LYS A 28 -30.80 -6.87 -21.96
C LYS A 28 -29.71 -5.80 -22.02
N ALA A 29 -28.77 -5.82 -21.07
CA ALA A 29 -27.60 -4.94 -21.04
C ALA A 29 -26.31 -5.76 -21.15
N GLU A 30 -25.37 -5.27 -21.94
CA GLU A 30 -23.98 -5.75 -21.97
C GLU A 30 -23.24 -5.06 -20.83
N ILE A 31 -22.65 -5.85 -19.92
CA ILE A 31 -21.93 -5.31 -18.76
C ILE A 31 -20.51 -5.86 -18.84
N GLU A 32 -19.53 -4.96 -18.80
CA GLU A 32 -18.11 -5.31 -18.76
C GLU A 32 -17.42 -4.66 -17.57
N VAL A 33 -16.70 -5.46 -16.78
CA VAL A 33 -15.84 -4.98 -15.70
C VAL A 33 -14.40 -4.99 -16.17
N ILE A 34 -13.74 -3.84 -16.10
CA ILE A 34 -12.33 -3.65 -16.42
C ILE A 34 -11.55 -3.52 -15.11
N ASN A 35 -10.58 -4.40 -14.89
CA ASN A 35 -9.74 -4.36 -13.70
C ASN A 35 -8.30 -4.77 -14.03
N ALA A 36 -7.32 -4.15 -13.36
CA ALA A 36 -5.91 -4.47 -13.57
C ALA A 36 -5.60 -5.93 -13.18
N GLU A 37 -6.25 -6.41 -12.12
CA GLU A 37 -6.15 -7.79 -11.64
C GLU A 37 -7.34 -8.65 -12.06
N ASN A 38 -7.14 -9.96 -12.22
CA ASN A 38 -8.22 -10.89 -12.54
C ASN A 38 -9.03 -11.35 -11.31
N TYR A 39 -8.71 -10.84 -10.12
CA TYR A 39 -9.34 -11.20 -8.85
C TYR A 39 -9.88 -9.96 -8.12
N PHE A 40 -10.89 -10.20 -7.30
CA PHE A 40 -11.38 -9.30 -6.27
C PHE A 40 -10.57 -9.55 -4.99
N VAL A 41 -10.17 -8.47 -4.31
CA VAL A 41 -9.51 -8.53 -3.00
C VAL A 41 -10.51 -8.19 -1.92
N PHE A 42 -10.64 -9.07 -0.94
CA PHE A 42 -11.41 -8.80 0.27
C PHE A 42 -10.50 -8.12 1.30
N GLN A 43 -10.36 -6.80 1.14
CA GLN A 43 -9.45 -5.94 1.91
C GLN A 43 -9.49 -6.13 3.44
N PRO A 44 -10.64 -6.39 4.09
CA PRO A 44 -10.68 -6.61 5.54
C PRO A 44 -9.82 -7.78 6.06
N LEU A 45 -9.43 -8.73 5.18
CA LEU A 45 -8.57 -9.86 5.56
C LEU A 45 -7.09 -9.62 5.28
N LEU A 46 -6.71 -8.47 4.70
CA LEU A 46 -5.30 -8.18 4.41
C LEU A 46 -4.41 -8.11 5.67
N PRO A 47 -4.85 -7.53 6.79
CA PRO A 47 -4.08 -7.59 8.05
C PRO A 47 -3.78 -9.02 8.50
N GLU A 48 -4.78 -9.92 8.44
CA GLU A 48 -4.61 -11.35 8.74
C GLU A 48 -3.64 -12.05 7.77
N VAL A 49 -3.68 -11.70 6.48
CA VAL A 49 -2.70 -12.20 5.49
C VAL A 49 -1.29 -11.69 5.82
N GLY A 50 -1.17 -10.41 6.18
CA GLY A 50 0.10 -9.76 6.51
C GLY A 50 0.72 -10.30 7.80
N ALA A 51 -0.10 -10.81 8.71
CA ALA A 51 0.34 -11.46 9.93
C ALA A 51 0.47 -12.99 9.82
N GLY A 52 0.06 -13.56 8.67
CA GLY A 52 0.18 -14.98 8.38
C GLY A 52 -0.86 -15.89 9.03
N SER A 53 -1.96 -15.35 9.59
CA SER A 53 -3.11 -16.13 10.07
C SER A 53 -3.99 -16.67 8.95
N ILE A 54 -3.98 -16.03 7.78
CA ILE A 54 -4.68 -16.50 6.59
C ILE A 54 -3.73 -16.54 5.38
N THR A 55 -3.84 -17.59 4.57
CA THR A 55 -3.14 -17.69 3.28
C THR A 55 -3.66 -16.65 2.27
N PRO A 56 -2.78 -15.98 1.49
CA PRO A 56 -3.18 -14.98 0.50
C PRO A 56 -4.33 -15.39 -0.44
N ALA A 57 -4.36 -16.66 -0.87
CA ALA A 57 -5.38 -17.20 -1.76
C ALA A 57 -6.81 -17.10 -1.20
N HIS A 58 -6.98 -17.02 0.12
CA HIS A 58 -8.30 -16.92 0.76
C HIS A 58 -8.81 -15.48 0.88
N ALA A 59 -7.93 -14.49 0.78
CA ALA A 59 -8.31 -13.07 0.76
C ALA A 59 -8.72 -12.60 -0.65
N VAL A 60 -8.60 -13.45 -1.67
CA VAL A 60 -8.91 -13.11 -3.05
C VAL A 60 -9.92 -14.08 -3.66
N THR A 61 -10.64 -13.61 -4.68
CA THR A 61 -11.55 -14.47 -5.45
C THR A 61 -11.54 -14.06 -6.92
N PRO A 62 -11.37 -14.99 -7.88
CA PRO A 62 -11.39 -14.66 -9.30
C PRO A 62 -12.68 -13.94 -9.71
N LEU A 63 -12.54 -12.77 -10.35
CA LEU A 63 -13.70 -11.97 -10.78
C LEU A 63 -14.62 -12.76 -11.71
N ARG A 64 -14.03 -13.57 -12.60
CA ARG A 64 -14.77 -14.44 -13.54
C ARG A 64 -15.69 -15.45 -12.85
N PHE A 65 -15.36 -15.90 -11.63
CA PHE A 65 -16.19 -16.85 -10.89
C PHE A 65 -17.41 -16.18 -10.25
N ILE A 66 -17.23 -14.95 -9.76
CA ILE A 66 -18.26 -14.23 -8.98
C ILE A 66 -19.11 -13.29 -9.84
N LEU A 67 -18.67 -12.98 -11.06
CA LEU A 67 -19.35 -12.14 -12.04
C LEU A 67 -19.97 -12.98 -13.19
N LYS A 68 -20.71 -14.04 -12.85
CA LYS A 68 -21.37 -14.90 -13.85
C LYS A 68 -22.30 -14.08 -14.77
N GLY A 69 -22.12 -14.24 -16.08
CA GLY A 69 -22.90 -13.53 -17.09
C GLY A 69 -22.51 -12.05 -17.25
N ILE A 70 -21.34 -11.62 -16.75
CA ILE A 70 -20.78 -10.29 -16.94
C ILE A 70 -19.39 -10.48 -17.56
N SER A 71 -19.04 -9.67 -18.56
CA SER A 71 -17.72 -9.72 -19.17
C SER A 71 -16.68 -9.19 -18.21
N VAL A 72 -15.52 -9.85 -18.10
CA VAL A 72 -14.41 -9.41 -17.27
C VAL A 72 -13.17 -9.25 -18.15
N ARG A 73 -12.63 -8.04 -18.17
CA ARG A 73 -11.43 -7.67 -18.90
C ARG A 73 -10.30 -7.37 -17.91
N LYS A 74 -9.22 -8.16 -18.01
CA LYS A 74 -7.97 -7.86 -17.30
C LYS A 74 -7.21 -6.81 -18.12
N ALA A 75 -7.31 -5.55 -17.71
CA ALA A 75 -6.67 -4.43 -18.40
C ALA A 75 -6.42 -3.27 -17.44
N VAL A 76 -5.43 -2.46 -17.77
CA VAL A 76 -5.16 -1.18 -17.07
C VAL A 76 -5.88 -0.07 -17.83
N VAL A 77 -6.69 0.71 -17.11
CA VAL A 77 -7.34 1.90 -17.65
C VAL A 77 -6.30 2.99 -17.82
N ASP A 78 -6.25 3.59 -19.00
CA ASP A 78 -5.34 4.69 -19.31
C ASP A 78 -6.05 6.05 -19.23
N SER A 79 -7.17 6.17 -19.95
CA SER A 79 -7.93 7.41 -20.12
C SER A 79 -9.38 7.11 -20.54
N VAL A 80 -10.23 8.13 -20.47
CA VAL A 80 -11.63 8.09 -20.90
C VAL A 80 -11.87 9.28 -21.81
N ASP A 81 -12.36 9.01 -23.01
CA ASP A 81 -12.87 10.03 -23.92
C ASP A 81 -14.39 10.09 -23.76
N PHE A 82 -14.86 11.13 -23.10
CA PHE A 82 -16.27 11.28 -22.78
C PHE A 82 -17.14 11.75 -23.95
N ASP A 83 -16.53 12.37 -24.97
CA ASP A 83 -17.25 12.89 -26.13
C ASP A 83 -17.52 11.75 -27.12
N ARG A 84 -16.51 10.89 -27.34
CA ARG A 84 -16.63 9.65 -28.12
C ARG A 84 -17.23 8.49 -27.33
N LYS A 85 -17.38 8.63 -26.01
CA LYS A 85 -17.84 7.60 -25.07
C LYS A 85 -17.04 6.30 -25.16
N VAL A 86 -15.72 6.41 -25.09
CA VAL A 86 -14.80 5.27 -25.10
C VAL A 86 -13.85 5.30 -23.92
N VAL A 87 -13.57 4.13 -23.35
CA VAL A 87 -12.49 3.93 -22.38
C VAL A 87 -11.28 3.38 -23.13
N ILE A 88 -10.12 4.00 -22.94
CA ILE A 88 -8.86 3.52 -23.53
C ILE A 88 -8.16 2.65 -22.49
N VAL A 89 -7.81 1.42 -22.88
CA VAL A 89 -7.17 0.44 -22.00
C VAL A 89 -5.95 -0.23 -22.65
N PHE A 90 -5.04 -0.70 -21.81
CA PHE A 90 -3.94 -1.58 -22.20
C PHE A 90 -4.14 -2.98 -21.62
N GLN A 91 -3.98 -4.00 -22.45
CA GLN A 91 -4.32 -5.38 -22.10
C GLN A 91 -3.45 -6.42 -22.80
N GLY A 92 -3.35 -7.61 -22.22
CA GLY A 92 -2.57 -8.70 -22.77
C GLY A 92 -1.07 -8.38 -22.83
N ILE A 93 -0.39 -8.99 -23.80
CA ILE A 93 1.06 -8.80 -24.03
C ILE A 93 1.32 -7.57 -24.92
N GLN A 94 0.36 -7.23 -25.79
CA GLN A 94 0.50 -6.11 -26.71
C GLN A 94 0.20 -4.79 -26.00
N ARG A 95 1.15 -3.85 -26.04
CA ARG A 95 0.99 -2.48 -25.52
C ARG A 95 0.26 -1.57 -26.52
N ARG A 96 -0.83 -2.05 -27.11
CA ARG A 96 -1.67 -1.26 -28.03
C ARG A 96 -2.87 -0.69 -27.27
N PRO A 97 -3.19 0.60 -27.46
CA PRO A 97 -4.42 1.15 -26.90
C PRO A 97 -5.61 0.41 -27.51
N THR A 98 -6.49 -0.11 -26.65
CA THR A 98 -7.76 -0.68 -27.07
C THR A 98 -8.87 0.23 -26.61
N GLU A 99 -9.76 0.61 -27.54
CA GLU A 99 -10.95 1.38 -27.21
C GLU A 99 -12.09 0.45 -26.81
N VAL A 100 -12.75 0.78 -25.69
CA VAL A 100 -13.92 0.08 -25.17
C VAL A 100 -15.09 1.05 -25.14
N PRO A 101 -16.05 0.97 -26.09
CA PRO A 101 -17.18 1.88 -26.14
C PRO A 101 -18.19 1.60 -25.03
N TYR A 102 -18.85 2.65 -24.53
CA TYR A 102 -19.89 2.54 -23.51
C TYR A 102 -21.09 3.45 -23.83
N ASP A 103 -22.27 3.05 -23.34
CA ASP A 103 -23.44 3.93 -23.23
C ASP A 103 -23.52 4.53 -21.83
N HIS A 104 -23.13 3.75 -20.81
CA HIS A 104 -22.96 4.20 -19.43
C HIS A 104 -21.62 3.77 -18.85
N LEU A 105 -20.97 4.68 -18.12
CA LEU A 105 -19.68 4.43 -17.47
C LEU A 105 -19.81 4.49 -15.96
N VAL A 106 -19.32 3.47 -15.25
CA VAL A 106 -19.26 3.43 -13.79
C VAL A 106 -17.80 3.45 -13.35
N ILE A 107 -17.40 4.49 -12.64
CA ILE A 107 -16.03 4.67 -12.11
C ILE A 107 -16.02 4.19 -10.65
N ALA A 108 -15.26 3.12 -10.39
CA ALA A 108 -15.13 2.49 -9.07
C ALA A 108 -13.67 2.07 -8.79
N LEU A 109 -12.73 2.93 -9.20
CA LEU A 109 -11.29 2.67 -9.17
C LEU A 109 -10.67 2.79 -7.76
N GLY A 110 -11.42 3.28 -6.78
CA GLY A 110 -10.93 3.49 -5.41
C GLY A 110 -9.93 4.64 -5.32
N GLN A 111 -9.06 4.59 -4.30
CA GLN A 111 -8.05 5.61 -4.01
C GLN A 111 -6.65 5.01 -4.02
N GLY A 112 -5.69 5.77 -4.58
CA GLY A 112 -4.27 5.51 -4.45
C GLY A 112 -3.71 6.02 -3.12
N THR A 113 -2.39 6.16 -3.08
CA THR A 113 -1.67 6.70 -1.93
C THR A 113 -0.71 7.77 -2.41
N ASP A 114 -0.65 8.90 -1.70
CA ASP A 114 0.29 9.98 -1.94
C ASP A 114 1.02 10.33 -0.64
N PHE A 115 2.35 10.19 -0.68
CA PHE A 115 3.25 10.53 0.41
C PHE A 115 4.12 11.75 0.10
N SER A 116 3.83 12.51 -0.96
CA SER A 116 4.61 13.68 -1.38
C SER A 116 4.86 14.71 -0.26
N ARG A 117 3.96 14.79 0.71
CA ARG A 117 4.05 15.71 1.87
C ARG A 117 4.88 15.20 3.03
N MET A 118 5.35 13.95 2.98
CA MET A 118 6.05 13.26 4.04
C MET A 118 7.34 12.63 3.47
N PRO A 119 8.44 13.40 3.35
CA PRO A 119 9.68 12.93 2.75
C PRO A 119 10.15 11.58 3.31
N GLY A 120 10.52 10.67 2.41
CA GLY A 120 11.00 9.33 2.74
C GLY A 120 9.92 8.28 2.98
N LEU A 121 8.65 8.64 3.17
CA LEU A 121 7.59 7.63 3.35
C LEU A 121 7.40 6.75 2.12
N GLU A 122 7.48 7.32 0.90
CA GLU A 122 7.36 6.53 -0.33
C GLU A 122 8.53 5.56 -0.51
N GLU A 123 9.72 5.96 -0.08
CA GLU A 123 10.93 5.15 -0.19
C GLU A 123 11.05 4.06 0.89
N HIS A 124 10.53 4.31 2.10
CA HIS A 124 10.82 3.48 3.28
C HIS A 124 9.60 2.86 3.97
N ALA A 125 8.38 3.35 3.73
CA ALA A 125 7.20 2.78 4.37
C ALA A 125 6.59 1.62 3.58
N LEU A 126 6.16 0.60 4.30
CA LEU A 126 5.29 -0.46 3.80
C LEU A 126 3.85 0.07 3.75
N LYS A 127 3.10 -0.32 2.72
CA LYS A 127 1.68 0.01 2.58
C LYS A 127 0.84 -1.16 3.12
N MET A 128 -0.49 -1.01 3.15
CA MET A 128 -1.43 -2.10 3.46
C MET A 128 -2.72 -1.94 2.64
N LYS A 129 -2.62 -1.97 1.31
CA LYS A 129 -3.79 -1.82 0.40
C LYS A 129 -4.01 -3.01 -0.51
N THR A 130 -2.95 -3.73 -0.85
CA THR A 130 -2.96 -4.83 -1.81
C THR A 130 -2.54 -6.14 -1.15
N LEU A 131 -2.78 -7.26 -1.86
CA LEU A 131 -2.30 -8.56 -1.42
C LEU A 131 -0.77 -8.61 -1.32
N GLU A 132 -0.10 -7.91 -2.23
CA GLU A 132 1.37 -7.81 -2.26
C GLU A 132 1.89 -7.02 -1.06
N ASP A 133 1.22 -5.93 -0.67
CA ASP A 133 1.56 -5.17 0.53
C ASP A 133 1.53 -6.04 1.79
N ALA A 134 0.47 -6.84 1.96
CA ALA A 134 0.34 -7.76 3.07
C ALA A 134 1.49 -8.80 3.09
N ARG A 135 1.80 -9.40 1.93
CA ARG A 135 2.94 -10.34 1.82
C ARG A 135 4.29 -9.69 2.15
N ARG A 136 4.51 -8.45 1.70
CA ARG A 136 5.73 -7.68 2.00
C ARG A 136 5.86 -7.38 3.47
N LEU A 137 4.77 -6.97 4.14
CA LEU A 137 4.78 -6.74 5.58
C LEU A 137 5.21 -7.99 6.34
N ARG A 138 4.59 -9.14 6.03
CA ARG A 138 4.94 -10.41 6.66
C ARG A 138 6.42 -10.74 6.51
N ALA A 139 6.93 -10.67 5.28
CA ALA A 139 8.31 -11.00 4.97
C ALA A 139 9.30 -10.05 5.67
N HIS A 140 8.94 -8.77 5.77
CA HIS A 140 9.74 -7.74 6.44
C HIS A 140 9.77 -7.93 7.96
N VAL A 141 8.63 -8.23 8.59
CA VAL A 141 8.58 -8.50 10.05
C VAL A 141 9.46 -9.69 10.41
N ILE A 142 9.37 -10.79 9.65
CA ILE A 142 10.25 -11.96 9.84
C ILE A 142 11.71 -11.55 9.64
N GLU A 143 12.02 -10.79 8.58
CA GLU A 143 13.37 -10.29 8.32
C GLU A 143 13.95 -9.49 9.49
N GLN A 144 13.15 -8.62 10.11
CA GLN A 144 13.58 -7.86 11.28
C GLN A 144 13.90 -8.75 12.48
N LEU A 145 13.10 -9.81 12.72
CA LEU A 145 13.38 -10.78 13.77
C LEU A 145 14.67 -11.58 13.48
N GLU A 146 14.86 -12.03 12.24
CA GLU A 146 16.10 -12.69 11.80
C GLU A 146 17.32 -11.78 12.01
N HIS A 147 17.22 -10.49 11.64
CA HIS A 147 18.29 -9.52 11.86
C HIS A 147 18.57 -9.27 13.36
N ALA A 148 17.52 -9.09 14.16
CA ALA A 148 17.64 -8.85 15.60
C ALA A 148 18.25 -10.02 16.36
N GLN A 149 18.03 -11.25 15.88
CA GLN A 149 18.59 -12.48 16.45
C GLN A 149 20.11 -12.59 16.28
N VAL A 150 20.67 -12.01 15.20
CA VAL A 150 22.11 -12.17 14.85
C VAL A 150 22.95 -10.93 15.08
N THR A 151 22.35 -9.74 15.12
CA THR A 151 23.10 -8.48 15.27
C THR A 151 23.74 -8.35 16.65
N ALA A 152 25.00 -7.90 16.69
CA ALA A 152 25.71 -7.52 17.91
C ALA A 152 25.56 -6.02 18.25
N LEU A 153 25.05 -5.22 17.31
CA LEU A 153 24.92 -3.76 17.46
C LEU A 153 23.62 -3.41 18.20
N PRO A 154 23.66 -2.81 19.41
CA PRO A 154 22.47 -2.53 20.20
C PRO A 154 21.47 -1.60 19.52
N ASP A 155 21.95 -0.54 18.86
CA ASP A 155 21.08 0.42 18.16
C ASP A 155 20.40 -0.17 16.93
N THR A 156 21.08 -1.07 16.22
CA THR A 156 20.51 -1.82 15.10
C THR A 156 19.43 -2.76 15.62
N LYS A 157 19.71 -3.50 16.70
CA LYS A 157 18.77 -4.42 17.35
C LYS A 157 17.52 -3.68 17.82
N ARG A 158 17.69 -2.59 18.57
CA ARG A 158 16.60 -1.78 19.12
C ARG A 158 15.64 -1.31 18.03
N GLY A 159 16.17 -0.75 16.95
CA GLY A 159 15.30 -0.30 15.87
C GLY A 159 14.68 -1.45 15.08
N ALA A 160 15.37 -2.60 14.93
CA ALA A 160 14.81 -3.76 14.21
C ALA A 160 13.61 -4.33 14.96
N LEU A 161 13.65 -4.26 16.29
CA LEU A 161 12.57 -4.65 17.19
C LEU A 161 11.57 -3.52 17.46
N THR A 162 11.69 -2.38 16.78
CA THR A 162 10.72 -1.29 16.83
C THR A 162 9.87 -1.29 15.56
N PHE A 163 8.56 -1.39 15.71
CA PHE A 163 7.58 -1.46 14.63
C PHE A 163 6.58 -0.32 14.76
N THR A 164 6.41 0.49 13.72
CA THR A 164 5.58 1.69 13.76
C THR A 164 4.50 1.64 12.69
N VAL A 165 3.23 1.65 13.10
CA VAL A 165 2.08 1.78 12.21
C VAL A 165 1.57 3.22 12.25
N VAL A 166 1.30 3.80 11.10
CA VAL A 166 0.83 5.17 10.94
C VAL A 166 -0.61 5.15 10.44
N GLY A 167 -1.49 5.78 11.20
CA GLY A 167 -2.94 5.86 10.99
C GLY A 167 -3.72 4.95 11.94
N GLY A 168 -4.49 5.52 12.85
CA GLY A 168 -5.38 4.86 13.81
C GLY A 168 -6.81 4.63 13.29
N GLY A 169 -7.02 4.60 11.98
CA GLY A 169 -8.27 4.11 11.39
C GLY A 169 -8.39 2.58 11.46
N PHE A 170 -9.47 2.02 10.91
CA PHE A 170 -9.71 0.56 10.88
C PHE A 170 -8.49 -0.23 10.41
N SER A 171 -7.94 0.11 9.24
CA SER A 171 -6.82 -0.62 8.64
C SER A 171 -5.57 -0.60 9.52
N GLY A 172 -5.22 0.53 10.14
CA GLY A 172 -4.02 0.59 10.98
C GLY A 172 -4.19 -0.08 12.33
N VAL A 173 -5.38 0.01 12.95
CA VAL A 173 -5.69 -0.73 14.18
C VAL A 173 -5.67 -2.25 13.95
N GLU A 174 -6.30 -2.73 12.87
CA GLU A 174 -6.27 -4.14 12.51
C GLU A 174 -4.84 -4.60 12.17
N THR A 175 -4.07 -3.77 11.44
CA THR A 175 -2.68 -4.08 11.07
C THR A 175 -1.76 -4.17 12.29
N VAL A 176 -1.82 -3.20 13.21
CA VAL A 176 -0.95 -3.21 14.39
C VAL A 176 -1.28 -4.37 15.33
N GLY A 177 -2.56 -4.69 15.50
CA GLY A 177 -3.00 -5.81 16.33
C GLY A 177 -2.55 -7.17 15.77
N GLU A 178 -2.80 -7.43 14.48
CA GLU A 178 -2.39 -8.67 13.84
C GLU A 178 -0.86 -8.80 13.75
N MET A 179 -0.14 -7.69 13.49
CA MET A 179 1.32 -7.64 13.48
C MET A 179 1.91 -7.93 14.87
N LYS A 180 1.38 -7.33 15.94
CA LYS A 180 1.83 -7.61 17.32
C LYS A 180 1.62 -9.08 17.67
N GLU A 181 0.45 -9.63 17.34
CA GLU A 181 0.18 -11.05 17.57
C GLU A 181 1.15 -11.96 16.79
N MET A 182 1.49 -11.62 15.55
CA MET A 182 2.50 -12.35 14.78
C MET A 182 3.86 -12.31 15.46
N ILE A 183 4.30 -11.11 15.90
CA ILE A 183 5.59 -10.95 16.56
C ILE A 183 5.63 -11.80 17.84
N ASP A 184 4.63 -11.65 18.72
CA ASP A 184 4.57 -12.36 20.01
C ASP A 184 4.58 -13.89 19.84
N ARG A 185 3.82 -14.41 18.87
CA ARG A 185 3.81 -15.85 18.57
C ARG A 185 5.13 -16.34 17.95
N SER A 186 5.93 -15.44 17.38
CA SER A 186 7.22 -15.76 16.76
C SER A 186 8.37 -15.78 17.78
N LEU A 187 8.31 -14.96 18.83
CA LEU A 187 9.37 -14.79 19.83
C LEU A 187 9.89 -16.10 20.47
N PRO A 188 9.08 -17.14 20.74
CA PRO A 188 9.60 -18.41 21.27
C PRO A 188 10.65 -19.08 20.37
N PHE A 189 10.67 -18.77 19.07
CA PHE A 189 11.64 -19.31 18.10
C PHE A 189 12.90 -18.43 17.97
N TYR A 190 12.95 -17.27 18.62
CA TYR A 190 14.07 -16.33 18.59
C TYR A 190 14.67 -16.13 19.99
N PRO A 191 15.43 -17.10 20.53
CA PRO A 191 15.84 -17.11 21.94
C PRO A 191 16.78 -15.97 22.37
N LYS A 192 17.34 -15.19 21.43
CA LYS A 192 18.20 -14.03 21.73
C LYS A 192 17.42 -12.70 21.78
N ILE A 193 16.11 -12.74 21.57
CA ILE A 193 15.22 -11.59 21.62
C ILE A 193 14.35 -11.73 22.87
N LYS A 194 14.46 -10.79 23.80
CA LYS A 194 13.55 -10.72 24.95
C LYS A 194 12.25 -10.02 24.52
N PRO A 195 11.07 -10.48 24.98
CA PRO A 195 9.82 -9.78 24.68
C PRO A 195 9.83 -8.30 25.05
N SER A 196 10.50 -7.92 26.14
CA SER A 196 10.63 -6.52 26.57
C SER A 196 11.52 -5.64 25.67
N GLU A 197 12.24 -6.23 24.70
CA GLU A 197 12.99 -5.47 23.68
C GLU A 197 12.12 -5.08 22.49
N VAL A 198 10.94 -5.69 22.33
CA VAL A 198 10.01 -5.40 21.24
C VAL A 198 9.19 -4.18 21.58
N ARG A 199 9.18 -3.21 20.67
CA ARG A 199 8.40 -1.98 20.78
C ARG A 199 7.45 -1.87 19.59
N VAL A 200 6.15 -1.74 19.83
CA VAL A 200 5.15 -1.57 18.76
C VAL A 200 4.39 -0.27 18.99
N LEU A 201 4.33 0.58 17.97
CA LEU A 201 3.72 1.91 18.03
C LEU A 201 2.60 2.06 17.02
N LEU A 202 1.54 2.76 17.41
CA LEU A 202 0.50 3.28 16.53
C LEU A 202 0.45 4.80 16.64
N ILE A 203 0.75 5.50 15.54
CA ILE A 203 0.74 6.96 15.45
C ILE A 203 -0.56 7.41 14.77
N GLU A 204 -1.31 8.31 15.41
CA GLU A 204 -2.54 8.90 14.88
C GLU A 204 -2.59 10.40 15.13
N PHE A 205 -2.94 11.16 14.08
CA PHE A 205 -3.02 12.61 14.12
C PHE A 205 -4.25 13.11 14.89
N ALA A 206 -5.33 12.35 14.88
CA ALA A 206 -6.54 12.61 15.66
C ALA A 206 -6.31 12.36 17.17
N PRO A 207 -7.16 12.93 18.04
CA PRO A 207 -7.10 12.68 19.48
C PRO A 207 -7.51 11.26 19.89
N ARG A 208 -7.95 10.41 18.96
CA ARG A 208 -8.41 9.04 19.21
C ARG A 208 -8.24 8.16 17.98
N ILE A 209 -8.11 6.86 18.20
CA ILE A 209 -8.23 5.84 17.15
C ILE A 209 -9.70 5.55 16.84
N LEU A 210 -9.95 4.86 15.72
CA LEU A 210 -11.28 4.43 15.29
C LEU A 210 -12.33 5.56 15.36
N GLY A 211 -11.99 6.75 14.87
CA GLY A 211 -12.83 7.95 15.02
C GLY A 211 -14.23 7.87 14.41
N GLU A 212 -14.52 6.83 13.63
CA GLU A 212 -15.83 6.51 13.05
C GLU A 212 -16.69 5.61 13.96
N MET A 213 -16.14 5.09 15.06
CA MET A 213 -16.86 4.30 16.05
C MET A 213 -17.41 5.16 17.20
N PRO A 214 -18.45 4.68 17.91
CA PRO A 214 -18.86 5.21 19.20
C PRO A 214 -17.68 5.30 20.18
N ASP A 215 -17.68 6.35 21.01
CA ASP A 215 -16.59 6.70 21.93
C ASP A 215 -16.20 5.51 22.82
N GLU A 216 -17.18 4.85 23.45
CA GLU A 216 -16.97 3.68 24.31
C GLU A 216 -16.20 2.53 23.62
N LEU A 217 -16.44 2.31 22.32
CA LEU A 217 -15.75 1.25 21.56
C LEU A 217 -14.32 1.67 21.18
N ALA A 218 -14.12 2.95 20.86
CA ALA A 218 -12.78 3.48 20.59
C ALA A 218 -11.90 3.48 21.86
N ASP A 219 -12.49 3.80 23.01
CA ASP A 219 -11.81 3.78 24.30
C ASP A 219 -11.42 2.35 24.69
N TYR A 220 -12.36 1.40 24.60
CA TYR A 220 -12.06 -0.03 24.81
C TYR A 220 -10.93 -0.52 23.89
N ALA A 221 -10.96 -0.14 22.61
CA ALA A 221 -9.91 -0.51 21.66
C ALA A 221 -8.54 0.06 22.09
N SER A 222 -8.51 1.31 22.54
CA SER A 222 -7.29 1.98 23.00
C SER A 222 -6.69 1.28 24.22
N GLU A 223 -7.52 1.04 25.24
CA GLU A 223 -7.14 0.30 26.45
C GLU A 223 -6.65 -1.12 26.13
N HIS A 224 -7.34 -1.79 25.19
CA HIS A 224 -6.96 -3.13 24.77
C HIS A 224 -5.57 -3.16 24.11
N LEU A 225 -5.30 -2.26 23.16
CA LEU A 225 -4.01 -2.18 22.47
C LEU A 225 -2.89 -1.86 23.47
N GLN A 226 -3.10 -0.89 24.36
CA GLN A 226 -2.12 -0.52 25.40
C GLN A 226 -1.84 -1.67 26.37
N LYS A 227 -2.87 -2.43 26.76
CA LYS A 227 -2.71 -3.63 27.60
C LYS A 227 -1.91 -4.75 26.94
N HIS A 228 -1.77 -4.73 25.62
CA HIS A 228 -0.99 -5.70 24.84
C HIS A 228 0.33 -5.10 24.33
N ASP A 229 0.89 -4.13 25.06
CA ASP A 229 2.18 -3.50 24.81
C ASP A 229 2.27 -2.79 23.44
N ILE A 230 1.15 -2.20 22.99
CA ILE A 230 1.12 -1.31 21.83
C ILE A 230 1.03 0.14 22.31
N GLU A 231 2.07 0.91 22.05
CA GLU A 231 2.15 2.33 22.39
C GLU A 231 1.30 3.16 21.43
N LEU A 232 0.40 3.99 21.98
CA LEU A 232 -0.46 4.88 21.19
C LEU A 232 0.09 6.31 21.25
N MET A 233 0.47 6.86 20.11
CA MET A 233 0.89 8.25 19.95
C MET A 233 -0.22 9.03 19.23
N LEU A 234 -1.12 9.60 20.03
CA LEU A 234 -2.28 10.37 19.56
C LEU A 234 -1.93 11.86 19.43
N LYS A 235 -2.66 12.59 18.58
CA LYS A 235 -2.37 13.99 18.26
C LYS A 235 -0.97 14.18 17.66
N THR A 236 -0.41 13.13 17.07
CA THR A 236 0.94 13.11 16.52
C THR A 236 0.87 12.72 15.05
N GLY A 237 1.44 13.55 14.17
CA GLY A 237 1.61 13.25 12.75
C GLY A 237 3.01 12.75 12.45
N VAL A 238 3.22 12.31 11.20
CA VAL A 238 4.54 11.97 10.67
C VAL A 238 5.05 13.12 9.82
N LYS A 239 6.29 13.55 10.07
CA LYS A 239 6.98 14.60 9.31
C LYS A 239 7.82 14.00 8.19
N SER A 240 8.62 12.98 8.49
CA SER A 240 9.50 12.31 7.52
C SER A 240 9.93 10.94 8.04
N CYS A 241 10.50 10.09 7.19
CA CYS A 241 11.22 8.91 7.65
C CYS A 241 12.46 8.59 6.80
N THR A 242 13.35 7.79 7.36
CA THR A 242 14.50 7.21 6.66
C THR A 242 14.49 5.70 6.93
N HIS A 243 15.45 4.97 6.37
CA HIS A 243 15.56 3.52 6.63
C HIS A 243 15.84 3.17 8.11
N ARG A 244 16.18 4.16 8.96
CA ARG A 244 16.55 3.97 10.38
C ARG A 244 15.61 4.63 11.38
N GLN A 245 14.79 5.57 10.93
CA GLN A 245 14.07 6.43 11.86
C GLN A 245 12.82 7.04 11.25
N LEU A 246 11.84 7.30 12.09
CA LEU A 246 10.67 8.11 11.78
C LEU A 246 10.73 9.39 12.62
N VAL A 247 10.44 10.52 12.00
CA VAL A 247 10.35 11.82 12.65
C VAL A 247 8.90 12.25 12.68
N THR A 248 8.39 12.57 13.86
CA THR A 248 7.03 13.02 14.08
C THR A 248 6.89 14.53 13.88
N THR A 249 5.66 15.04 13.82
CA THR A 249 5.38 16.47 13.65
C THR A 249 5.76 17.33 14.85
N ASP A 250 5.85 16.76 16.05
CA ASP A 250 6.33 17.40 17.28
C ASP A 250 7.86 17.33 17.45
N GLY A 251 8.57 16.67 16.53
CA GLY A 251 10.03 16.61 16.50
C GLY A 251 10.65 15.39 17.18
N GLU A 252 9.84 14.49 17.76
CA GLU A 252 10.34 13.21 18.27
C GLU A 252 10.96 12.36 17.14
N VAL A 253 12.07 11.69 17.48
CA VAL A 253 12.80 10.80 16.56
C VAL A 253 12.68 9.37 17.07
N ILE A 254 11.90 8.57 16.36
CA ILE A 254 11.65 7.17 16.70
C ILE A 254 12.61 6.30 15.90
N ASN A 255 13.51 5.60 16.60
CA ASN A 255 14.43 4.64 15.99
C ASN A 255 13.66 3.36 15.60
N THR A 256 13.29 3.22 14.34
CA THR A 256 12.47 2.12 13.79
C THR A 256 12.99 1.68 12.43
N ARG A 257 12.97 0.37 12.12
CA ARG A 257 13.21 -0.14 10.75
C ARG A 257 11.92 -0.63 10.09
N THR A 258 10.79 -0.50 10.76
CA THR A 258 9.48 -0.86 10.18
C THR A 258 8.52 0.30 10.32
N VAL A 259 8.19 0.91 9.19
CA VAL A 259 7.10 1.89 9.09
C VAL A 259 6.02 1.29 8.21
N VAL A 260 4.80 1.19 8.72
CA VAL A 260 3.62 0.74 7.97
C VAL A 260 2.66 1.91 7.85
N ALA A 261 2.48 2.44 6.64
CA ALA A 261 1.60 3.55 6.37
C ALA A 261 0.22 3.06 5.91
N THR A 262 -0.80 3.35 6.71
CA THR A 262 -2.22 3.15 6.38
C THR A 262 -2.95 4.47 6.07
N ILE A 263 -2.17 5.55 5.95
CA ILE A 263 -2.62 6.91 5.65
C ILE A 263 -2.33 7.30 4.19
N GLY A 264 -2.54 8.57 3.86
CA GLY A 264 -2.14 9.16 2.59
C GLY A 264 -3.09 8.85 1.44
N ASN A 265 -4.38 8.64 1.71
CA ASN A 265 -5.37 8.43 0.65
C ASN A 265 -5.37 9.61 -0.33
N ALA A 266 -5.27 9.28 -1.62
CA ALA A 266 -5.24 10.24 -2.71
C ALA A 266 -5.95 9.68 -3.95
N PRO A 267 -6.47 10.55 -4.84
CA PRO A 267 -7.01 10.08 -6.11
C PRO A 267 -5.94 9.35 -6.93
N LEU A 268 -6.35 8.34 -7.68
CA LEU A 268 -5.46 7.70 -8.64
C LEU A 268 -5.11 8.68 -9.78
N PRO A 269 -3.88 8.67 -10.31
CA PRO A 269 -3.49 9.56 -11.41
C PRO A 269 -4.42 9.46 -12.63
N VAL A 270 -4.92 8.26 -12.95
CA VAL A 270 -5.89 8.06 -14.02
C VAL A 270 -7.20 8.79 -13.77
N VAL A 271 -7.68 8.86 -12.53
CA VAL A 271 -8.91 9.59 -12.17
C VAL A 271 -8.70 11.08 -12.30
N THR A 272 -7.56 11.61 -11.81
CA THR A 272 -7.24 13.04 -11.95
C THR A 272 -7.12 13.47 -13.41
N ARG A 273 -6.53 12.62 -14.27
CA ARG A 273 -6.41 12.91 -15.71
C ARG A 273 -7.74 12.87 -16.47
N MET A 274 -8.82 12.32 -15.92
CA MET A 274 -10.14 12.34 -16.57
C MET A 274 -10.75 13.75 -16.64
N GLY A 275 -10.25 14.73 -15.87
CA GLY A 275 -10.79 16.09 -15.90
C GLY A 275 -12.24 16.20 -15.43
N LEU A 276 -12.71 15.25 -14.62
CA LEU A 276 -14.02 15.31 -13.99
C LEU A 276 -14.01 16.33 -12.83
N PRO A 277 -15.16 16.91 -12.45
CA PRO A 277 -15.24 17.75 -11.25
C PRO A 277 -14.75 16.97 -10.02
N MET A 278 -13.83 17.57 -9.26
CA MET A 278 -13.24 16.95 -8.08
C MET A 278 -13.25 17.92 -6.89
N ASP A 279 -13.54 17.39 -5.71
CA ASP A 279 -13.37 18.06 -4.43
C ASP A 279 -12.81 17.06 -3.41
N LYS A 280 -11.95 17.54 -2.51
CA LYS A 280 -11.28 16.72 -1.47
C LYS A 280 -10.67 15.43 -2.03
N GLY A 281 -10.08 15.50 -3.24
CA GLY A 281 -9.43 14.35 -3.91
C GLY A 281 -10.39 13.25 -4.40
N ARG A 282 -11.68 13.56 -4.58
CA ARG A 282 -12.72 12.62 -5.01
C ARG A 282 -13.60 13.25 -6.10
N ILE A 283 -14.16 12.41 -6.98
CA ILE A 283 -15.08 12.84 -8.06
C ILE A 283 -16.37 13.37 -7.42
N VAL A 284 -16.77 14.58 -7.76
CA VAL A 284 -18.03 15.16 -7.28
C VAL A 284 -19.19 14.48 -7.99
N VAL A 285 -20.11 13.93 -7.20
CA VAL A 285 -21.33 13.28 -7.71
C VAL A 285 -22.56 13.89 -7.06
N GLU A 286 -23.67 13.82 -7.80
CA GLU A 286 -25.00 14.06 -7.28
C GLU A 286 -25.36 12.99 -6.24
N ARG A 287 -26.40 13.24 -5.43
CA ARG A 287 -26.96 12.22 -4.53
C ARG A 287 -27.43 10.97 -5.28
N SER A 288 -27.72 11.07 -6.58
CA SER A 288 -28.06 9.93 -7.44
C SER A 288 -26.85 9.06 -7.83
N LEU A 289 -25.63 9.44 -7.44
CA LEU A 289 -24.34 8.86 -7.82
C LEU A 289 -23.91 9.15 -9.27
N GLN A 290 -24.60 10.07 -9.95
CA GLN A 290 -24.19 10.60 -11.25
C GLN A 290 -23.07 11.60 -11.09
N VAL A 291 -22.09 11.58 -11.98
CA VAL A 291 -21.04 12.60 -12.01
C VAL A 291 -21.67 13.92 -12.44
N GLN A 292 -21.34 15.00 -11.72
CA GLN A 292 -21.88 16.33 -11.99
C GLN A 292 -21.59 16.74 -13.44
N GLY A 293 -22.63 17.17 -14.16
CA GLY A 293 -22.54 17.57 -15.56
C GLY A 293 -22.47 16.42 -16.59
N ARG A 294 -22.51 15.14 -16.16
CA ARG A 294 -22.46 13.98 -17.06
C ARG A 294 -23.54 12.93 -16.72
N PRO A 295 -24.71 12.94 -17.41
CA PRO A 295 -25.85 12.09 -17.04
C PRO A 295 -25.61 10.58 -17.24
N ASP A 296 -24.64 10.22 -18.08
CA ASP A 296 -24.28 8.85 -18.44
C ASP A 296 -23.04 8.32 -17.71
N VAL A 297 -22.39 9.14 -16.87
CA VAL A 297 -21.21 8.76 -16.07
C VAL A 297 -21.58 8.74 -14.59
N TRP A 298 -21.13 7.69 -13.91
CA TRP A 298 -21.44 7.41 -12.52
C TRP A 298 -20.16 7.13 -11.75
N ALA A 299 -20.10 7.49 -10.47
CA ALA A 299 -18.98 7.13 -9.62
C ALA A 299 -19.44 6.66 -8.24
N LEU A 300 -18.71 5.69 -7.66
CA LEU A 300 -18.99 5.17 -6.32
C LEU A 300 -17.73 4.70 -5.57
N GLY A 301 -17.89 4.41 -4.29
CA GLY A 301 -16.81 4.03 -3.39
C GLY A 301 -15.81 5.17 -3.18
N ASP A 302 -14.59 4.82 -2.80
CA ASP A 302 -13.61 5.79 -2.30
C ASP A 302 -13.17 6.84 -3.35
N CYS A 303 -13.42 6.59 -4.65
CA CYS A 303 -13.13 7.56 -5.70
C CYS A 303 -14.18 8.68 -5.82
N ALA A 304 -15.34 8.56 -5.19
CA ALA A 304 -16.48 9.48 -5.31
C ALA A 304 -16.76 10.22 -4.01
N LEU A 305 -17.13 11.50 -4.12
CA LEU A 305 -17.59 12.36 -3.04
C LEU A 305 -19.12 12.32 -3.00
N ILE A 306 -19.68 11.41 -2.21
CA ILE A 306 -21.11 11.09 -2.24
C ILE A 306 -21.84 11.84 -1.11
N PRO A 307 -22.70 12.83 -1.40
CA PRO A 307 -23.48 13.53 -0.39
C PRO A 307 -24.62 12.65 0.15
N LEU A 308 -24.76 12.60 1.49
CA LEU A 308 -25.84 11.86 2.17
C LEU A 308 -27.10 12.72 2.36
N LYS A 309 -26.95 14.04 2.39
CA LYS A 309 -28.03 15.04 2.52
C LYS A 309 -27.84 16.20 1.54
N GLU A 310 -28.89 16.99 1.35
CA GLU A 310 -28.80 18.24 0.58
C GLU A 310 -27.91 19.25 1.29
N GLY A 311 -27.17 20.07 0.53
CA GLY A 311 -26.28 21.09 1.09
C GLY A 311 -25.10 20.54 1.91
N ALA A 312 -24.66 19.31 1.64
CA ALA A 312 -23.55 18.67 2.33
C ALA A 312 -22.27 19.52 2.27
N SER A 313 -21.70 19.83 3.43
CA SER A 313 -20.49 20.68 3.54
C SER A 313 -19.47 20.10 4.51
N ALA A 314 -19.93 19.61 5.67
CA ALA A 314 -19.10 18.99 6.69
C ALA A 314 -18.68 17.57 6.29
N ARG A 315 -17.59 17.06 6.87
CA ARG A 315 -17.06 15.71 6.56
C ARG A 315 -18.10 14.60 6.73
N ASN A 316 -18.91 14.68 7.78
CA ASN A 316 -19.92 13.67 8.11
C ASN A 316 -21.19 13.75 7.25
N ASP A 317 -21.29 14.77 6.38
CA ASP A 317 -22.39 14.90 5.43
C ASP A 317 -22.17 14.05 4.17
N PHE A 318 -20.99 13.44 4.04
CA PHE A 318 -20.60 12.58 2.91
C PHE A 318 -20.43 11.13 3.35
N ALA A 319 -20.64 10.19 2.43
CA ALA A 319 -20.38 8.78 2.66
C ALA A 319 -18.90 8.55 3.06
N PRO A 320 -18.63 7.80 4.14
CA PRO A 320 -17.27 7.40 4.51
C PRO A 320 -16.73 6.33 3.55
N PRO A 321 -15.41 6.30 3.30
CA PRO A 321 -14.76 5.38 2.35
C PRO A 321 -14.66 3.96 2.94
N THR A 322 -15.78 3.25 3.00
CA THR A 322 -15.86 1.91 3.58
C THR A 322 -16.47 0.91 2.61
N ALA A 323 -16.04 -0.35 2.72
CA ALA A 323 -16.63 -1.46 1.96
C ALA A 323 -18.15 -1.58 2.17
N GLN A 324 -18.65 -1.29 3.38
CA GLN A 324 -20.08 -1.33 3.70
C GLN A 324 -20.86 -0.32 2.85
N PHE A 325 -20.38 0.92 2.78
CA PHE A 325 -20.99 1.98 1.96
C PHE A 325 -20.89 1.63 0.47
N ALA A 326 -19.73 1.22 -0.02
CA ALA A 326 -19.53 0.85 -1.43
C ALA A 326 -20.53 -0.23 -1.91
N VAL A 327 -20.83 -1.23 -1.08
CA VAL A 327 -21.83 -2.29 -1.38
C VAL A 327 -23.26 -1.73 -1.45
N ARG A 328 -23.59 -0.73 -0.64
CA ARG A 328 -24.92 -0.09 -0.61
C ARG A 328 -25.09 0.89 -1.75
N GLU A 329 -24.06 1.69 -2.02
CA GLU A 329 -23.97 2.59 -3.18
C GLU A 329 -24.16 1.82 -4.47
N ALA A 330 -23.47 0.69 -4.65
CA ALA A 330 -23.60 -0.20 -5.79
C ALA A 330 -25.07 -0.61 -6.08
N LYS A 331 -25.85 -0.89 -5.03
CA LYS A 331 -27.28 -1.25 -5.18
C LYS A 331 -28.13 -0.06 -5.62
N ARG A 332 -27.86 1.14 -5.08
CA ARG A 332 -28.59 2.36 -5.47
C ARG A 332 -28.21 2.78 -6.89
N LEU A 333 -26.93 2.78 -7.21
CA LEU A 333 -26.40 3.11 -8.53
C LEU A 333 -27.02 2.23 -9.61
N ALA A 334 -27.07 0.90 -9.41
CA ALA A 334 -27.67 0.01 -10.39
C ALA A 334 -29.15 0.32 -10.68
N LYS A 335 -29.92 0.72 -9.66
CA LYS A 335 -31.31 1.16 -9.83
C LYS A 335 -31.39 2.47 -10.59
N ASN A 336 -30.50 3.42 -10.32
CA ASN A 336 -30.48 4.72 -10.97
C ASN A 336 -30.01 4.63 -12.43
N VAL A 337 -28.98 3.83 -12.73
CA VAL A 337 -28.59 3.52 -14.11
C VAL A 337 -29.77 2.92 -14.88
N ALA A 338 -30.49 1.97 -14.27
CA ALA A 338 -31.66 1.37 -14.89
C ALA A 338 -32.84 2.34 -15.05
N ALA A 339 -32.98 3.33 -14.16
CA ALA A 339 -33.96 4.40 -14.29
C ALA A 339 -33.59 5.34 -15.44
N ALA A 340 -32.32 5.77 -15.51
CA ALA A 340 -31.79 6.63 -16.57
C ALA A 340 -31.96 5.99 -17.96
N ILE A 341 -31.60 4.71 -18.12
CA ILE A 341 -31.83 3.95 -19.37
C ILE A 341 -33.30 3.96 -19.81
N LYS A 342 -34.24 4.00 -18.85
CA LYS A 342 -35.69 4.00 -19.09
C LYS A 342 -36.30 5.40 -19.15
N GLY A 343 -35.51 6.46 -19.08
CA GLY A 343 -36.01 7.84 -18.99
C GLY A 343 -36.82 8.13 -17.72
N LYS A 344 -36.57 7.41 -16.63
CA LYS A 344 -37.24 7.59 -15.33
C LYS A 344 -36.38 8.41 -14.37
N PRO A 345 -36.98 9.14 -13.42
CA PRO A 345 -36.23 9.92 -12.43
C PRO A 345 -35.37 9.01 -11.56
N THR A 346 -34.13 9.45 -11.30
CA THR A 346 -33.21 8.79 -10.36
C THR A 346 -33.60 9.08 -8.92
N GLN A 347 -33.18 8.22 -7.99
CA GLN A 347 -33.43 8.41 -6.56
C GLN A 347 -32.13 8.69 -5.80
N PRO A 348 -32.18 9.48 -4.72
CA PRO A 348 -31.00 9.77 -3.93
C PRO A 348 -30.46 8.52 -3.22
N PHE A 349 -29.15 8.47 -3.02
CA PHE A 349 -28.50 7.62 -2.06
C PHE A 349 -28.63 8.25 -0.68
N ALA A 350 -29.34 7.53 0.19
CA ALA A 350 -29.42 7.81 1.61
C ALA A 350 -29.18 6.48 2.31
N TYR A 351 -28.12 6.42 3.09
CA TYR A 351 -27.79 5.25 3.88
C TYR A 351 -27.27 5.70 5.23
N GLU A 352 -27.89 5.16 6.26
CA GLU A 352 -27.42 5.28 7.63
C GLU A 352 -26.75 3.96 8.00
N SER A 353 -25.51 4.05 8.50
CA SER A 353 -24.79 2.87 8.93
C SER A 353 -25.55 2.19 10.05
N ARG A 354 -25.60 0.85 10.03
CA ARG A 354 -26.26 0.05 11.08
C ARG A 354 -25.25 -0.55 12.05
N GLY A 355 -24.02 -0.06 12.04
CA GLY A 355 -22.93 -0.58 12.84
C GLY A 355 -21.58 -0.53 12.15
N ALA A 356 -20.53 -0.75 12.94
CA ALA A 356 -19.15 -0.84 12.49
C ALA A 356 -18.42 -1.94 13.26
N LEU A 357 -17.45 -2.59 12.62
CA LEU A 357 -16.72 -3.72 13.18
C LEU A 357 -15.23 -3.51 12.92
N ALA A 358 -14.37 -3.73 13.93
CA ALA A 358 -12.92 -3.76 13.78
C ALA A 358 -12.34 -4.94 14.55
N SER A 359 -11.36 -5.63 13.96
CA SER A 359 -10.51 -6.57 14.68
C SER A 359 -9.42 -5.81 15.43
N LEU A 360 -9.05 -6.28 16.62
CA LEU A 360 -7.93 -5.75 17.39
C LEU A 360 -6.73 -6.72 17.41
N GLY A 361 -6.79 -7.79 16.60
CA GLY A 361 -5.90 -8.95 16.71
C GLY A 361 -6.25 -9.83 17.92
N ALA A 362 -5.47 -10.90 18.12
CA ALA A 362 -5.50 -11.74 19.33
C ALA A 362 -6.90 -12.25 19.75
N LYS A 363 -7.78 -12.54 18.78
CA LYS A 363 -9.16 -12.99 19.02
C LYS A 363 -10.02 -11.97 19.78
N ARG A 364 -9.78 -10.68 19.52
CA ARG A 364 -10.45 -9.53 20.15
C ARG A 364 -10.89 -8.56 19.07
N GLY A 365 -11.99 -7.86 19.33
CA GLY A 365 -12.60 -6.93 18.39
C GLY A 365 -13.50 -5.94 19.10
N VAL A 366 -13.98 -4.97 18.34
CA VAL A 366 -15.04 -4.04 18.72
C VAL A 366 -16.12 -4.05 17.65
N ALA A 367 -17.37 -4.04 18.08
CA ALA A 367 -18.51 -4.18 17.20
C ALA A 367 -19.67 -3.34 17.70
N ASP A 368 -20.12 -2.41 16.87
CA ASP A 368 -21.45 -1.81 16.98
C ASP A 368 -22.38 -2.55 16.01
N VAL A 369 -23.48 -3.08 16.52
CA VAL A 369 -24.53 -3.72 15.72
C VAL A 369 -25.88 -3.18 16.14
N MET A 370 -26.48 -2.37 15.27
CA MET A 370 -27.79 -1.72 15.52
C MET A 370 -27.82 -0.93 16.83
N GLY A 371 -26.73 -0.23 17.18
CA GLY A 371 -26.61 0.55 18.41
C GLY A 371 -26.31 -0.29 19.65
N ARG A 372 -26.05 -1.60 19.50
CA ARG A 372 -25.59 -2.46 20.59
C ARG A 372 -24.08 -2.65 20.47
N HIS A 373 -23.37 -2.30 21.54
CA HIS A 373 -21.92 -2.39 21.62
C HIS A 373 -21.50 -3.77 22.14
N PHE A 374 -20.60 -4.42 21.40
CA PHE A 374 -19.94 -5.66 21.79
C PHE A 374 -18.43 -5.44 21.78
N THR A 375 -17.74 -6.03 22.75
CA THR A 375 -16.29 -5.94 22.88
C THR A 375 -15.66 -7.31 23.09
N GLY A 376 -14.36 -7.42 22.84
CA GLY A 376 -13.58 -8.62 23.13
C GLY A 376 -13.91 -9.80 22.21
N PHE A 377 -14.01 -11.00 22.79
CA PHE A 377 -14.23 -12.24 22.02
C PHE A 377 -15.59 -12.30 21.30
N PRO A 378 -16.73 -11.92 21.91
CA PRO A 378 -18.01 -11.86 21.19
C PRO A 378 -17.96 -10.95 19.97
N ALA A 379 -17.36 -9.75 20.10
CA ALA A 379 -17.21 -8.82 18.99
C ALA A 379 -16.34 -9.38 17.86
N TRP A 380 -15.23 -10.03 18.20
CA TRP A 380 -14.38 -10.72 17.23
C TRP A 380 -15.11 -11.84 16.50
N PHE A 381 -15.95 -12.61 17.19
CA PHE A 381 -16.77 -13.66 16.57
C PHE A 381 -17.83 -13.07 15.63
N ILE A 382 -18.47 -11.96 16.02
CA ILE A 382 -19.38 -11.20 15.16
C ILE A 382 -18.65 -10.70 13.91
N TRP A 383 -17.46 -10.10 14.07
CA TRP A 383 -16.60 -9.64 12.98
C TRP A 383 -16.31 -10.77 11.99
N ARG A 384 -15.85 -11.94 12.49
CA ARG A 384 -15.57 -13.12 11.65
C ARG A 384 -16.82 -13.61 10.92
N SER A 385 -17.94 -13.72 11.63
CA SER A 385 -19.21 -14.20 11.06
C SER A 385 -19.75 -13.26 9.97
N TYR A 386 -19.71 -11.95 10.23
CA TYR A 386 -20.15 -10.92 9.29
C TYR A 386 -19.33 -10.94 8.00
N TYR A 387 -18.00 -10.94 8.12
CA TYR A 387 -17.13 -10.95 6.95
C TYR A 387 -17.16 -12.28 6.20
N LEU A 388 -17.29 -13.41 6.91
CA LEU A 388 -17.53 -14.72 6.29
C LEU A 388 -18.81 -14.72 5.44
N ALA A 389 -19.88 -14.09 5.91
CA ALA A 389 -21.12 -13.96 5.16
C ALA A 389 -20.98 -13.05 3.91
N LEU A 390 -20.10 -12.05 3.97
CA LEU A 390 -19.82 -11.14 2.83
C LEU A 390 -18.92 -11.75 1.76
N LEU A 391 -18.06 -12.72 2.13
CA LEU A 391 -17.17 -13.38 1.17
C LEU A 391 -17.97 -14.00 0.01
N PRO A 392 -17.56 -13.74 -1.25
CA PRO A 392 -18.29 -14.26 -2.40
C PRO A 392 -17.88 -15.72 -2.68
N GLY A 393 -18.87 -16.62 -2.64
CA GLY A 393 -18.70 -18.04 -2.99
C GLY A 393 -18.57 -18.96 -1.78
N TRP A 394 -19.27 -20.10 -1.82
CA TRP A 394 -19.34 -21.05 -0.70
C TRP A 394 -18.00 -21.75 -0.41
N GLY A 395 -17.23 -22.12 -1.44
CA GLY A 395 -15.92 -22.75 -1.26
C GLY A 395 -14.92 -21.84 -0.53
N THR A 396 -14.85 -20.55 -0.91
CA THR A 396 -14.00 -19.57 -0.22
C THR A 396 -14.36 -19.45 1.25
N ARG A 397 -15.66 -19.44 1.59
CA ARG A 397 -16.13 -19.39 2.98
C ARG A 397 -15.67 -20.61 3.78
N ILE A 398 -15.86 -21.81 3.25
CA ILE A 398 -15.45 -23.04 3.94
C ILE A 398 -13.94 -23.05 4.17
N ASN A 399 -13.14 -22.67 3.16
CA ASN A 399 -11.69 -22.63 3.29
C ASN A 399 -11.22 -21.61 4.34
N VAL A 400 -11.80 -20.39 4.35
CA VAL A 400 -11.50 -19.38 5.38
C VAL A 400 -11.86 -19.90 6.77
N MET A 401 -13.04 -20.51 6.93
CA MET A 401 -13.49 -21.08 8.19
C MET A 401 -12.55 -22.18 8.70
N VAL A 402 -12.15 -23.13 7.84
CA VAL A 402 -11.22 -24.21 8.20
C VAL A 402 -9.86 -23.65 8.63
N ASN A 403 -9.30 -22.67 7.89
CA ASN A 403 -8.03 -22.06 8.25
C ASN A 403 -8.12 -21.30 9.57
N TRP A 404 -9.20 -20.55 9.79
CA TRP A 404 -9.48 -19.90 11.06
C TRP A 404 -9.56 -20.87 12.22
N THR A 405 -10.09 -22.08 12.02
CA THR A 405 -10.09 -23.14 13.03
C THR A 405 -8.68 -23.70 13.26
N LEU A 406 -7.91 -23.93 12.20
CA LEU A 406 -6.54 -24.46 12.31
C LEU A 406 -5.56 -23.46 12.93
N ASP A 407 -5.71 -22.15 12.66
CA ASP A 407 -4.92 -21.07 13.29
C ASP A 407 -5.15 -20.96 14.81
N LEU A 408 -6.26 -21.52 15.32
CA LEU A 408 -6.46 -21.65 16.77
C LEU A 408 -5.59 -22.74 17.40
N LEU A 409 -5.14 -23.73 16.61
CA LEU A 409 -4.48 -24.95 17.09
C LEU A 409 -2.97 -24.98 16.79
N GLY A 410 -2.49 -24.22 15.80
CA GLY A 410 -1.10 -24.26 15.34
C GLY A 410 -0.31 -22.95 15.48
N ALA A 411 1.01 -23.06 15.47
CA ALA A 411 1.90 -21.89 15.35
C ALA A 411 1.80 -21.30 13.93
N ARG A 412 1.88 -19.97 13.81
CA ARG A 412 1.94 -19.31 12.50
C ARG A 412 3.25 -19.66 11.82
N SER A 413 3.21 -19.93 10.52
CA SER A 413 4.41 -20.30 9.76
C SER A 413 5.40 -19.12 9.71
N LEU A 414 6.65 -19.36 10.14
CA LEU A 414 7.75 -18.40 10.06
C LEU A 414 8.51 -18.46 8.73
N VAL A 415 8.02 -19.21 7.75
CA VAL A 415 8.70 -19.33 6.46
C VAL A 415 8.68 -17.98 5.75
N GLN A 416 9.87 -17.40 5.55
CA GLN A 416 10.04 -16.18 4.79
C GLN A 416 9.94 -16.49 3.29
N LEU A 417 8.76 -16.33 2.72
CA LEU A 417 8.55 -16.42 1.27
C LEU A 417 8.96 -15.09 0.62
N ARG A 418 10.25 -14.93 0.31
CA ARG A 418 10.74 -13.79 -0.48
C ARG A 418 10.16 -13.88 -1.90
N SER A 419 9.18 -13.04 -2.22
CA SER A 419 8.62 -13.01 -3.59
C SER A 419 9.10 -11.83 -4.44
N HIS A 420 9.69 -10.77 -3.86
CA HIS A 420 10.11 -9.62 -4.65
C HIS A 420 11.48 -9.07 -4.25
N PRO A 421 12.45 -9.01 -5.18
CA PRO A 421 13.67 -8.24 -4.98
C PRO A 421 13.33 -6.74 -4.88
N LYS A 422 14.14 -5.98 -4.14
CA LYS A 422 14.04 -4.52 -4.14
C LYS A 422 14.19 -4.01 -5.59
N PRO A 423 13.50 -2.92 -5.98
CA PRO A 423 13.72 -2.32 -7.28
C PRO A 423 15.22 -2.08 -7.48
N PRO A 424 15.78 -2.53 -8.61
CA PRO A 424 17.22 -2.53 -8.79
C PRO A 424 17.80 -1.11 -8.82
N MET A 425 17.07 -0.21 -9.48
CA MET A 425 17.23 1.23 -9.36
C MET A 425 16.12 1.81 -8.48
N ARG A 426 16.48 2.63 -7.49
CA ARG A 426 15.52 3.27 -6.58
C ARG A 426 16.06 4.55 -5.98
N TYR A 427 15.16 5.42 -5.55
CA TYR A 427 15.54 6.53 -4.69
C TYR A 427 15.61 6.09 -3.23
N ILE A 428 16.53 6.70 -2.49
CA ILE A 428 16.63 6.57 -1.04
C ILE A 428 16.76 7.96 -0.44
N TYR A 429 15.98 8.21 0.60
CA TYR A 429 16.05 9.42 1.40
C TYR A 429 16.87 9.18 2.69
N TYR A 430 17.78 10.10 2.98
CA TYR A 430 18.63 10.14 4.17
C TYR A 430 18.45 11.49 4.87
N ARG A 431 18.39 11.51 6.19
CA ARG A 431 18.40 12.75 6.98
C ARG A 431 19.83 13.24 7.17
N ALA A 432 20.04 14.53 7.37
CA ALA A 432 21.32 15.08 7.81
C ALA A 432 21.89 14.27 8.99
N GLY A 433 23.15 13.85 8.87
CA GLY A 433 23.85 12.98 9.81
C GLY A 433 23.63 11.48 9.63
N ASP A 434 22.68 11.05 8.79
CA ASP A 434 22.47 9.61 8.54
C ASP A 434 23.70 9.02 7.84
N ARG A 435 24.13 7.87 8.34
CA ARG A 435 25.20 7.10 7.71
C ARG A 435 24.63 6.29 6.54
N ILE A 436 25.21 6.47 5.36
CA ILE A 436 24.83 5.77 4.14
C ILE A 436 25.49 4.39 4.09
N TYR A 437 26.81 4.34 4.28
CA TYR A 437 27.59 3.10 4.49
C TYR A 437 28.91 3.40 5.23
N GLU A 438 29.54 2.36 5.76
CA GLU A 438 30.84 2.39 6.45
C GLU A 438 31.94 1.69 5.65
N ALA A 439 33.19 2.10 5.89
CA ALA A 439 34.33 1.32 5.45
C ALA A 439 34.25 -0.11 6.04
N GLY A 440 34.35 -1.11 5.16
CA GLY A 440 34.19 -2.52 5.50
C GLY A 440 32.82 -3.11 5.17
N ASP A 441 31.78 -2.28 5.02
CA ASP A 441 30.44 -2.74 4.63
C ASP A 441 30.46 -3.44 3.28
N ARG A 442 29.51 -4.35 3.04
CA ARG A 442 29.36 -4.94 1.71
C ARG A 442 28.92 -3.88 0.71
N SER A 443 29.54 -3.86 -0.46
CA SER A 443 29.09 -3.02 -1.58
C SER A 443 27.69 -3.41 -2.01
N ASP A 444 26.74 -2.50 -1.86
CA ASP A 444 25.30 -2.70 -2.11
C ASP A 444 24.75 -1.84 -3.26
N GLY A 445 25.52 -0.88 -3.77
CA GLY A 445 25.06 -0.01 -4.85
C GLY A 445 25.98 1.15 -5.22
N PHE A 446 25.71 1.72 -6.39
CA PHE A 446 26.28 2.94 -6.91
C PHE A 446 25.26 4.04 -6.66
N TYR A 447 25.71 5.19 -6.15
CA TYR A 447 24.84 6.25 -5.70
C TYR A 447 25.08 7.52 -6.51
N THR A 448 24.00 8.20 -6.89
CA THR A 448 24.01 9.55 -7.45
C THR A 448 23.22 10.47 -6.56
N VAL A 449 23.77 11.63 -6.21
CA VAL A 449 23.09 12.63 -5.39
C VAL A 449 22.10 13.39 -6.25
N ILE A 450 20.82 13.34 -5.88
CA ILE A 450 19.72 14.02 -6.58
C ILE A 450 19.45 15.38 -5.95
N SER A 451 19.44 15.44 -4.62
CA SER A 451 19.31 16.66 -3.83
C SER A 451 20.03 16.50 -2.51
N GLY A 452 20.47 17.61 -1.91
CA GLY A 452 21.30 17.61 -0.71
C GLY A 452 22.77 17.31 -1.04
N ALA A 453 23.51 16.84 -0.05
CA ALA A 453 24.94 16.57 -0.16
C ALA A 453 25.37 15.47 0.83
N VAL A 454 26.37 14.71 0.41
CA VAL A 454 27.01 13.69 1.25
C VAL A 454 28.45 14.06 1.52
N GLU A 455 28.95 13.68 2.69
CA GLU A 455 30.35 13.76 3.06
C GLU A 455 30.93 12.35 3.05
N MET A 456 32.01 12.17 2.29
CA MET A 456 32.74 10.93 2.19
C MET A 456 34.08 11.07 2.92
N GLU A 457 34.27 10.21 3.92
CA GLU A 457 35.49 10.11 4.69
C GLU A 457 36.31 8.89 4.27
N ARG A 458 37.60 9.11 4.01
CA ARG A 458 38.58 8.06 3.79
C ARG A 458 39.71 8.22 4.81
N THR A 459 40.02 7.13 5.51
CA THR A 459 41.21 7.04 6.34
C THR A 459 42.31 6.35 5.54
N ASP A 460 43.47 6.98 5.45
CA ASP A 460 44.65 6.37 4.84
C ASP A 460 45.19 5.25 5.75
N PRO A 461 45.35 4.02 5.25
CA PRO A 461 45.74 2.88 6.09
C PRO A 461 47.20 2.91 6.55
N GLU A 462 48.08 3.69 5.90
CA GLU A 462 49.50 3.77 6.25
C GLU A 462 49.80 4.95 7.19
N THR A 463 49.13 6.08 6.95
CA THR A 463 49.38 7.33 7.70
C THR A 463 48.33 7.65 8.76
N GLY A 464 47.16 6.98 8.72
CA GLY A 464 46.01 7.29 9.58
C GLY A 464 45.34 8.62 9.26
N ALA A 465 45.80 9.36 8.25
CA ALA A 465 45.25 10.67 7.87
C ALA A 465 43.82 10.53 7.34
N ARG A 466 42.90 11.37 7.84
CA ARG A 466 41.52 11.43 7.38
C ARG A 466 41.38 12.47 6.29
N THR A 467 40.80 12.08 5.16
CA THR A 467 40.43 12.97 4.07
C THR A 467 38.92 12.97 3.91
N THR A 468 38.33 14.15 3.82
CA THR A 468 36.88 14.34 3.68
C THR A 468 36.59 15.01 2.35
N ARG A 469 35.57 14.53 1.64
CA ARG A 469 35.10 15.11 0.38
C ARG A 469 33.58 15.24 0.40
N THR A 470 33.09 16.44 0.14
CA THR A 470 31.65 16.68 -0.04
C THR A 470 31.23 16.46 -1.49
N ILE A 471 30.10 15.80 -1.69
CA ILE A 471 29.53 15.49 -3.00
C ILE A 471 28.09 16.02 -3.00
N GLY A 472 27.85 17.04 -3.83
CA GLY A 472 26.53 17.65 -4.02
C GLY A 472 25.75 17.07 -5.20
N PRO A 473 24.63 17.70 -5.58
CA PRO A 473 23.74 17.22 -6.64
C PRO A 473 24.44 17.00 -7.99
N GLY A 474 24.10 15.92 -8.68
CA GLY A 474 24.76 15.47 -9.91
C GLY A 474 26.09 14.73 -9.70
N GLY A 475 26.65 14.79 -8.48
CA GLY A 475 27.80 13.98 -8.09
C GLY A 475 27.41 12.53 -7.78
N HIS A 476 28.41 11.65 -7.73
CA HIS A 476 28.22 10.22 -7.49
C HIS A 476 29.32 9.61 -6.60
N PHE A 477 29.01 8.45 -6.02
CA PHE A 477 29.92 7.69 -5.16
C PHE A 477 29.59 6.19 -5.14
N GLY A 478 30.54 5.38 -4.66
CA GLY A 478 30.38 3.92 -4.53
C GLY A 478 30.78 3.13 -5.79
N GLU A 479 31.37 3.80 -6.77
CA GLU A 479 31.78 3.31 -8.08
C GLU A 479 32.78 2.14 -8.03
N ARG A 480 33.46 1.90 -6.90
CA ARG A 480 34.36 0.73 -6.75
C ARG A 480 33.65 -0.61 -6.88
N MET A 481 32.34 -0.67 -6.62
CA MET A 481 31.56 -1.88 -6.84
C MET A 481 31.59 -2.34 -8.31
N ILE A 482 31.79 -1.41 -9.25
CA ILE A 482 31.91 -1.68 -10.68
C ILE A 482 33.08 -2.64 -10.92
N LEU A 483 34.19 -2.41 -10.18
CA LEU A 483 35.41 -3.22 -10.19
C LEU A 483 35.22 -4.62 -9.55
N GLY A 484 34.01 -4.97 -9.11
CA GLY A 484 33.76 -6.21 -8.36
C GLY A 484 34.17 -6.12 -6.88
N ALA A 485 34.48 -4.91 -6.38
CA ALA A 485 34.80 -4.73 -4.97
C ALA A 485 33.61 -5.14 -4.11
N THR A 486 33.82 -6.14 -3.26
CA THR A 486 32.78 -6.68 -2.38
C THR A 486 32.61 -5.84 -1.12
N ARG A 487 33.59 -5.00 -0.76
CA ARG A 487 33.57 -4.15 0.43
C ARG A 487 33.79 -2.67 0.13
N ARG A 488 33.22 -1.81 0.97
CA ARG A 488 33.43 -0.36 0.99
C ARG A 488 34.79 -0.02 1.62
N HIS A 489 35.43 1.04 1.14
CA HIS A 489 36.70 1.55 1.69
C HIS A 489 36.58 2.92 2.33
N THR A 490 35.43 3.57 2.16
CA THR A 490 35.12 4.89 2.67
C THR A 490 33.87 4.80 3.51
N THR A 491 33.73 5.72 4.44
CA THR A 491 32.49 5.95 5.18
C THR A 491 31.79 7.14 4.55
N VAL A 492 30.49 7.06 4.34
CA VAL A 492 29.69 8.16 3.76
C VAL A 492 28.53 8.47 4.69
N HIS A 493 28.35 9.74 5.01
CA HIS A 493 27.18 10.27 5.71
C HIS A 493 26.52 11.38 4.91
N ALA A 494 25.22 11.55 5.10
CA ALA A 494 24.48 12.68 4.55
C ALA A 494 24.86 13.94 5.35
N ALA A 495 25.40 14.96 4.69
CA ALA A 495 25.74 16.23 5.31
C ALA A 495 24.49 17.08 5.58
N GLU A 496 23.48 16.92 4.73
CA GLU A 496 22.17 17.54 4.80
C GLU A 496 21.09 16.51 4.45
N ASP A 497 19.82 16.89 4.52
CA ASP A 497 18.72 16.02 4.07
C ASP A 497 18.90 15.70 2.58
N THR A 498 19.21 14.43 2.30
CA THR A 498 19.77 14.01 1.01
C THR A 498 18.91 12.93 0.37
N LYS A 499 18.63 13.11 -0.92
CA LYS A 499 18.00 12.09 -1.76
C LYS A 499 19.02 11.58 -2.76
N VAL A 500 19.20 10.27 -2.82
CA VAL A 500 20.11 9.60 -3.76
C VAL A 500 19.37 8.63 -4.65
N LEU A 501 19.81 8.48 -5.89
CA LEU A 501 19.48 7.35 -6.76
C LEU A 501 20.51 6.25 -6.51
N VAL A 502 20.04 5.04 -6.25
CA VAL A 502 20.88 3.85 -6.04
C VAL A 502 20.61 2.84 -7.13
N MET A 503 21.66 2.29 -7.73
CA MET A 503 21.59 1.19 -8.68
C MET A 503 22.56 0.08 -8.29
N ASN A 504 22.24 -1.17 -8.61
CA ASN A 504 23.17 -2.27 -8.36
C ASN A 504 24.22 -2.37 -9.50
N ARG A 505 25.12 -3.35 -9.41
CA ARG A 505 26.19 -3.54 -10.40
C ARG A 505 25.66 -3.89 -11.78
N GLU A 506 24.66 -4.77 -11.82
CA GLU A 506 24.03 -5.26 -13.04
C GLU A 506 23.38 -4.11 -13.82
N GLU A 507 22.54 -3.27 -13.19
CA GLU A 507 21.95 -2.15 -13.92
C GLU A 507 22.96 -1.08 -14.31
N PHE A 508 23.98 -0.84 -13.47
CA PHE A 508 25.08 0.04 -13.86
C PHE A 508 25.73 -0.46 -15.16
N LEU A 509 26.05 -1.75 -15.24
CA LEU A 509 26.67 -2.34 -16.42
C LEU A 509 25.73 -2.32 -17.63
N MET A 510 24.43 -2.55 -17.45
CA MET A 510 23.44 -2.42 -18.52
C MET A 510 23.38 -0.98 -19.08
N LEU A 511 23.40 0.04 -18.21
CA LEU A 511 23.45 1.44 -18.63
C LEU A 511 24.77 1.76 -19.33
N PHE A 512 25.89 1.25 -18.80
CA PHE A 512 27.21 1.43 -19.38
C PHE A 512 27.35 0.80 -20.78
N GLU A 513 26.75 -0.37 -21.00
CA GLU A 513 26.74 -1.04 -22.30
C GLU A 513 25.81 -0.32 -23.30
N GLY A 514 24.61 0.08 -22.84
CA GLY A 514 23.55 0.56 -23.71
C GLY A 514 23.48 2.07 -23.96
N LEU A 515 24.20 2.91 -23.20
CA LEU A 515 24.09 4.37 -23.27
C LEU A 515 25.47 5.05 -23.43
N ASP A 516 25.82 5.42 -24.66
CA ASP A 516 27.13 6.00 -25.00
C ASP A 516 27.54 7.20 -24.11
N PRO A 517 26.67 8.21 -23.83
CA PRO A 517 27.04 9.31 -22.95
C PRO A 517 27.42 8.86 -21.53
N PHE A 518 26.74 7.85 -21.00
CA PHE A 518 27.04 7.29 -19.67
C PHE A 518 28.35 6.52 -19.72
N ARG A 519 28.56 5.74 -20.78
CA ARG A 519 29.80 5.00 -21.02
C ARG A 519 31.01 5.92 -21.08
N ASP A 520 30.94 6.96 -21.90
CA ASP A 520 32.05 7.88 -22.13
C ASP A 520 32.40 8.69 -20.88
N TYR A 521 31.40 9.02 -20.07
CA TYR A 521 31.62 9.64 -18.77
C TYR A 521 32.42 8.75 -17.81
N PHE A 522 32.14 7.43 -17.77
CA PHE A 522 32.80 6.50 -16.85
C PHE A 522 34.05 5.82 -17.42
N ARG A 523 34.29 5.88 -18.74
CA ARG A 523 35.42 5.25 -19.41
C ARG A 523 36.79 5.63 -18.79
N PRO A 524 37.13 6.91 -18.56
CA PRO A 524 38.41 7.27 -17.97
C PRO A 524 38.60 6.70 -16.55
N TYR A 525 37.51 6.61 -15.78
CA TYR A 525 37.53 6.05 -14.44
C TYR A 525 37.80 4.53 -14.48
N MET A 526 37.15 3.81 -15.39
CA MET A 526 37.32 2.36 -15.54
C MET A 526 38.71 1.98 -16.04
N GLU A 527 39.23 2.71 -17.04
CA GLU A 527 40.58 2.53 -17.58
C GLU A 527 41.64 2.75 -16.50
N LYS A 528 41.53 3.84 -15.73
CA LYS A 528 42.45 4.14 -14.62
C LYS A 528 42.49 3.05 -13.54
N HIS A 529 41.39 2.31 -13.36
CA HIS A 529 41.28 1.28 -12.32
C HIS A 529 41.32 -0.16 -12.86
N GLY A 530 41.69 -0.35 -14.13
CA GLY A 530 41.96 -1.67 -14.71
C GLY A 530 40.73 -2.58 -14.84
N VAL A 531 39.52 -2.03 -14.93
CA VAL A 531 38.32 -2.86 -15.15
C VAL A 531 38.25 -3.28 -16.60
N LYS A 532 38.24 -4.59 -16.85
CA LYS A 532 37.89 -5.11 -18.17
C LYS A 532 36.42 -4.81 -18.44
N LEU A 533 36.18 -4.00 -19.48
CA LEU A 533 34.84 -3.65 -19.95
C LEU A 533 34.11 -4.94 -20.36
N PRO A 534 32.93 -5.25 -19.80
CA PRO A 534 32.11 -6.33 -20.37
C PRO A 534 31.66 -5.89 -21.76
N GLY A 535 32.01 -6.67 -22.79
CA GLY A 535 31.55 -6.43 -24.17
C GLY A 535 32.62 -6.17 -25.24
N HIS A 536 33.92 -6.30 -24.96
CA HIS A 536 34.92 -6.54 -26.00
C HIS A 536 35.27 -8.03 -26.04
N ALA A 537 34.35 -8.85 -26.54
CA ALA A 537 34.78 -9.96 -27.38
C ALA A 537 35.15 -9.33 -28.73
N ASP A 538 36.34 -9.67 -29.22
CA ASP A 538 36.92 -9.21 -30.47
C ASP A 538 35.87 -9.07 -31.59
N ARG A 539 35.56 -7.81 -31.94
CA ARG A 539 35.05 -7.46 -33.27
C ARG A 539 36.15 -6.73 -34.03
N THR A 540 37.31 -7.36 -34.05
CA THR A 540 38.40 -7.05 -34.95
C THR A 540 39.04 -8.39 -35.33
N GLU A 541 39.05 -8.65 -36.64
CA GLU A 541 39.65 -9.79 -37.36
C GLU A 541 38.73 -11.01 -37.58
N GLY A 542 38.26 -11.12 -38.83
CA GLY A 542 37.42 -12.21 -39.37
C GLY A 542 36.58 -11.72 -40.54
#